data_AF-A0A2X3EML1-F1
#
_entry.id   AF-A0A2X3EML1-F1
#
_cell.length_a   1.000
_cell.length_b   1.000
_cell.length_c   1.000
_cell.angle_alpha   90.00
_cell.angle_beta   90.00
_cell.angle_gamma   90.00
#
_symmetry.space_group_name_H-M   'P 1'
#
loop_
_entity.id
_entity.type
_entity.pdbx_description
1 polymer ?
#
loop_
_entity_poly.entity_id
_entity_poly.type
_entity_poly.pdbx_seq_one_letter_code
_entity_poly.pdbx_strand_id
1 'polypeptide(L)' 'MLELSESSLKDRLGSKTQDLIEQRGIAYLLDIQEKIKLYAKRLAKHLVIVDASYGREEIQTTIIKEIEKAL' A
#
# COMPACT_ATOMS: atom_id res chain seq x y z
N MET A 1 2.97 5.55 -2.97
CA MET A 1 2.43 4.72 -1.87
C MET A 1 1.79 3.49 -2.47
N LEU A 2 2.04 2.32 -1.89
CA LEU A 2 1.37 1.08 -2.25
C LEU A 2 0.11 0.94 -1.39
N GLU A 3 -1.04 0.72 -2.01
CA GLU A 3 -2.34 0.62 -1.35
C GLU A 3 -2.95 -0.77 -1.57
N LEU A 4 -3.48 -1.36 -0.51
CA LEU A 4 -4.22 -2.62 -0.56
C LEU A 4 -5.67 -2.42 -0.15
N SER A 5 -6.55 -3.18 -0.78
CA SER A 5 -7.92 -3.37 -0.31
C SER A 5 -7.95 -4.25 0.94
N GLU A 6 -9.06 -4.20 1.68
CA GLU A 6 -9.29 -5.08 2.82
C GLU A 6 -9.20 -6.57 2.44
N SER A 7 -9.75 -6.95 1.27
CA SER A 7 -9.72 -8.34 0.80
C SER A 7 -8.30 -8.80 0.52
N SER A 8 -7.52 -8.02 -0.24
CA SER A 8 -6.14 -8.37 -0.54
C SER A 8 -5.25 -8.39 0.71
N LEU A 9 -5.56 -7.55 1.71
CA LEU A 9 -4.88 -7.57 2.99
C LEU A 9 -5.22 -8.83 3.81
N LYS A 10 -6.49 -9.24 3.84
CA LYS A 10 -6.94 -10.50 4.45
C LYS A 10 -6.21 -11.70 3.86
N ASP A 11 -6.14 -11.79 2.53
CA ASP A 11 -5.49 -12.90 1.83
C ASP A 11 -3.99 -12.98 2.16
N ARG A 12 -3.32 -11.83 2.25
CA ARG A 12 -1.89 -11.75 2.57
C ARG A 12 -1.56 -12.07 4.02
N LEU A 13 -2.43 -11.71 4.96
CA LEU A 13 -2.22 -12.01 6.39
C LEU A 13 -2.61 -13.45 6.73
N GLY A 14 -3.65 -13.98 6.08
CA GLY A 14 -4.09 -15.38 6.28
C GLY A 14 -3.05 -16.42 5.87
N SER A 15 -2.05 -16.03 5.06
CA SER A 15 -0.95 -16.90 4.61
C SER A 15 0.34 -16.77 5.43
N LYS A 16 0.36 -15.92 6.47
CA LYS A 16 1.55 -15.69 7.32
C LYS A 16 1.40 -16.27 8.73
N THR A 17 2.53 -16.61 9.33
CA THR A 17 2.63 -16.98 10.75
C THR A 17 2.16 -15.81 11.62
N GLN A 18 1.30 -16.06 12.61
CA GLN A 18 0.76 -15.02 13.50
C GLN A 18 1.88 -14.32 14.28
N ASP A 19 2.35 -13.18 13.78
CA ASP A 19 3.27 -12.30 14.47
C ASP A 19 2.52 -11.12 15.12
N LEU A 20 3.25 -10.22 15.76
CA LEU A 20 2.67 -9.08 16.49
C LEU A 20 1.84 -8.14 15.58
N ILE A 21 2.03 -8.19 14.26
CA ILE A 21 1.30 -7.40 13.27
C ILE A 21 -0.08 -8.03 13.03
N GLU A 22 -0.16 -9.35 12.82
CA GLU A 22 -1.44 -10.05 12.67
C GLU A 22 -2.33 -9.89 13.92
N GLN A 23 -1.74 -9.79 15.12
CA GLN A 23 -2.47 -9.56 16.37
C GLN A 23 -3.20 -8.21 16.44
N ARG A 24 -2.72 -7.19 15.71
CA ARG A 24 -3.38 -5.87 15.69
C ARG A 24 -4.65 -5.86 14.84
N GLY A 25 -4.78 -6.82 13.94
CA GLY A 25 -5.95 -7.02 13.10
C GLY A 25 -6.00 -6.10 11.87
N ILE A 26 -6.84 -6.51 10.91
CA ILE A 26 -7.01 -5.86 9.60
C ILE A 26 -7.48 -4.41 9.74
N ALA A 27 -8.42 -4.14 10.65
CA ALA A 27 -8.96 -2.80 10.87
C ALA A 27 -7.87 -1.80 11.28
N TYR A 28 -6.95 -2.21 12.15
CA TYR A 28 -5.82 -1.38 12.56
C TYR A 28 -4.89 -1.07 11.38
N LEU A 29 -4.58 -2.07 10.55
CA LEU A 29 -3.68 -1.92 9.43
C LEU A 29 -4.27 -1.00 8.33
N LEU A 30 -5.57 -1.10 8.08
CA LEU A 30 -6.28 -0.18 7.18
C LEU A 30 -6.28 1.25 7.72
N ASP A 31 -6.49 1.44 9.03
CA ASP A 31 -6.39 2.76 9.66
C ASP A 31 -4.98 3.37 9.53
N ILE A 32 -3.93 2.56 9.70
CA ILE A 32 -2.55 3.01 9.47
C ILE A 32 -2.34 3.40 7.99
N GLN A 33 -2.84 2.60 7.05
CA GLN A 33 -2.77 2.92 5.62
C GLN A 33 -3.46 4.26 5.32
N GLU A 34 -4.66 4.49 5.84
CA GLU A 34 -5.37 5.76 5.67
C GLU A 34 -4.63 6.96 6.28
N LYS A 35 -4.01 6.78 7.46
CA LYS A 35 -3.17 7.81 8.06
C LYS A 35 -1.95 8.14 7.18
N ILE A 36 -1.25 7.12 6.67
CA ILE A 36 -0.12 7.32 5.75
C ILE A 36 -0.58 8.09 4.51
N LYS A 37 -1.71 7.71 3.91
CA LYS A 37 -2.30 8.38 2.75
C LYS A 37 -2.66 9.83 3.04
N LEU A 38 -3.28 10.11 4.19
CA LEU A 38 -3.63 11.46 4.64
C LEU A 38 -2.39 12.35 4.77
N TYR A 39 -1.34 11.87 5.44
CA TYR A 39 -0.12 12.66 5.62
C TYR A 39 0.68 12.80 4.32
N ALA A 40 0.75 11.76 3.50
CA ALA A 40 1.41 11.82 2.21
C ALA A 40 0.74 12.87 1.29
N LYS A 41 -0.59 12.95 1.27
CA LYS A 41 -1.33 14.00 0.52
C LYS A 41 -1.00 15.41 0.98
N ARG A 42 -0.62 15.59 2.26
CA ARG A 42 -0.30 16.90 2.85
C ARG A 42 1.16 17.29 2.66
N LEU A 43 2.07 16.33 2.75
CA LEU A 43 3.51 16.59 2.85
C LEU A 43 4.26 16.38 1.52
N ALA A 44 3.78 15.48 0.66
CA ALA A 44 4.49 15.15 -0.57
C ALA A 44 4.20 16.19 -1.65
N LYS A 45 5.27 16.67 -2.33
CA LYS A 45 5.14 17.49 -3.54
C LYS A 45 4.40 16.74 -4.66
N HIS A 46 4.60 15.43 -4.73
CA HIS A 46 3.93 14.55 -5.67
C HIS A 46 3.61 13.21 -4.98
N LEU A 47 2.34 12.81 -5.01
CA LEU A 47 1.88 11.54 -4.45
C LEU A 47 1.26 10.68 -5.54
N VAL A 48 1.85 9.51 -5.75
CA VAL A 48 1.29 8.43 -6.56
C VAL A 48 0.74 7.35 -5.63
N ILE A 49 -0.46 6.87 -5.90
CA ILE A 49 -1.02 5.68 -5.25
C ILE A 49 -1.02 4.56 -6.29
N VAL A 50 -0.41 3.44 -5.94
CA VAL A 50 -0.33 2.25 -6.78
C VAL A 50 -1.04 1.11 -6.06
N ASP A 51 -1.95 0.44 -6.76
CA ASP A 51 -2.64 -0.74 -6.25
C ASP A 51 -1.64 -1.89 -6.09
N ALA A 52 -1.45 -2.33 -4.84
CA ALA A 52 -0.54 -3.40 -4.49
C ALA A 52 -1.16 -4.80 -4.64
N SER A 53 -2.40 -4.91 -5.10
CA SER A 53 -2.99 -6.18 -5.51
C SER A 53 -2.41 -6.69 -6.84
N TYR A 54 -1.84 -5.80 -7.65
CA TYR A 54 -1.18 -6.16 -8.90
C TYR A 54 0.10 -6.98 -8.73
N GLY A 55 0.52 -7.60 -9.83
CA GLY A 55 1.78 -8.32 -9.91
C GLY A 55 2.98 -7.39 -9.72
N ARG A 56 4.11 -7.95 -9.29
CA ARG A 56 5.35 -7.18 -9.07
C ARG A 56 5.80 -6.41 -10.31
N GLU A 57 5.71 -7.02 -11.49
CA GLU A 57 6.10 -6.40 -12.75
C GLU A 57 5.21 -5.20 -13.12
N GLU A 58 3.91 -5.30 -12.89
CA GLU A 58 2.93 -4.23 -13.13
C GLU A 58 3.16 -3.05 -12.17
N ILE A 59 3.41 -3.34 -10.89
CA ILE A 59 3.76 -2.34 -9.88
C ILE A 59 5.06 -1.63 -10.28
N GLN A 60 6.10 -2.38 -10.66
CA GLN A 60 7.38 -1.83 -11.08
C GLN A 60 7.22 -0.91 -12.31
N THR A 61 6.48 -1.38 -13.32
CA THR A 61 6.22 -0.61 -14.55
C THR A 61 5.51 0.70 -14.24
N THR A 62 4.53 0.66 -13.33
CA THR A 62 3.80 1.86 -12.89
C THR A 62 4.74 2.84 -12.18
N ILE A 63 5.58 2.36 -11.27
CA ILE A 63 6.53 3.21 -10.53
C ILE A 63 7.52 3.90 -11.49
N ILE A 64 8.13 3.15 -12.43
CA ILE A 64 9.08 3.72 -13.39
C ILE A 64 8.41 4.81 -14.23
N LYS A 65 7.22 4.53 -14.77
CA LYS A 65 6.46 5.47 -15.59
C LYS A 65 6.13 6.78 -14.85
N GLU A 66 5.78 6.71 -13.58
CA GLU A 66 5.49 7.94 -12.81
C GLU A 66 6.75 8.73 -12.44
N ILE A 67 7.89 8.05 -12.25
CA ILE A 67 9.18 8.73 -12.07
C ILE A 67 9.57 9.47 -13.36
N GLU A 68 9.44 8.82 -14.52
CA GLU A 68 9.76 9.44 -15.82
C GLU A 68 8.90 10.67 -16.13
N LYS A 69 7.62 10.67 -15.74
CA LYS A 69 6.73 11.83 -15.90
C LYS A 69 7.09 13.02 -14.99
N ALA A 70 7.79 12.76 -13.89
CA ALA A 70 8.12 13.75 -12.88
C ALA A 70 9.48 14.43 -13.11
N LEU A 71 10.27 13.91 -14.08
CA LEU A 71 11.53 14.47 -14.56
C LEU A 71 11.28 15.49 -15.69
#